data_AF-A0A932RG99-F1
#
_entry.id   AF-A0A932RG99-F1
#
_cell.length_a   1.000
_cell.length_b   1.000
_cell.length_c   1.000
_cell.angle_alpha   90.00
_cell.angle_beta   90.00
_cell.angle_gamma   90.00
#
_symmetry.space_group_name_H-M   'P 1'
#
loop_
_entity.id
_entity.type
_entity.pdbx_description
1 polymer ?
#
loop_
_entity_poly.entity_id
_entity_poly.type
_entity_poly.pdbx_seq_one_letter_code
_entity_poly.pdbx_strand_id
1 'polypeptide(L)'
;MYVQSRRLRTYRYEGAGVDVGGFDWDAHNRTKCQAHGVALSEIEALFHGPVDIFPDVAHSQREERFHAFGRPAGRHIFVIYTLRTRGGHTLIRPISARYMHRKEVTYYEKEIAKTDKR
;
A
#
# COMPACT_ATOMS: atom_id res chain seq x y z
N MET A 1 -20.68 -19.88 7.84
CA MET A 1 -19.34 -20.49 8.05
C MET A 1 -18.37 -19.38 8.42
N TYR A 2 -17.65 -19.64 9.52
CA TYR A 2 -16.70 -18.81 10.25
C TYR A 2 -15.81 -17.89 9.37
N VAL A 3 -15.91 -16.55 9.53
CA VAL A 3 -14.82 -15.65 9.13
C VAL A 3 -14.10 -15.25 10.42
N GLN A 4 -13.05 -15.99 10.73
CA GLN A 4 -12.18 -15.71 11.86
C GLN A 4 -11.60 -14.31 11.74
N SER A 5 -11.72 -13.56 12.84
CA SER A 5 -10.71 -12.65 13.39
C SER A 5 -9.40 -12.66 12.60
N ARG A 6 -9.28 -11.80 11.59
CA ARG A 6 -8.04 -11.61 10.84
C ARG A 6 -7.15 -10.68 11.64
N ARG A 7 -6.21 -11.27 12.38
CA ARG A 7 -5.00 -10.61 12.90
C ARG A 7 -4.44 -9.69 11.80
N LEU A 8 -4.28 -8.41 12.12
CA LEU A 8 -3.51 -7.46 11.31
C LEU A 8 -2.07 -8.00 11.22
N ARG A 9 -1.74 -8.71 10.13
CA ARG A 9 -0.37 -9.09 9.81
C ARG A 9 0.25 -7.90 9.11
N THR A 10 1.13 -7.18 9.81
CA THR A 10 2.06 -6.24 9.19
C THR A 10 3.02 -7.04 8.34
N TYR A 11 3.09 -6.76 7.04
CA TYR A 11 4.15 -7.29 6.20
C TYR A 11 5.18 -6.19 6.02
N ARG A 12 6.34 -6.31 6.70
CA ARG A 12 7.55 -5.61 6.28
C ARG A 12 8.05 -6.34 5.05
N TYR A 13 7.82 -5.77 3.87
CA TYR A 13 8.26 -6.37 2.61
C TYR A 13 9.77 -6.15 2.41
N GLU A 14 10.60 -6.82 3.20
CA GLU A 14 12.01 -7.02 2.88
C GLU A 14 12.10 -8.19 1.87
N GLY A 15 11.87 -7.89 0.59
CA GLY A 15 12.11 -8.83 -0.51
C GLY A 15 11.11 -9.98 -0.69
N ALA A 16 9.84 -9.86 -0.28
CA ALA A 16 8.87 -10.95 -0.34
C ALA A 16 8.03 -11.01 -1.64
N GLY A 17 8.22 -12.03 -2.47
CA GLY A 17 7.17 -12.99 -2.89
C GLY A 17 5.83 -12.57 -3.49
N VAL A 18 5.56 -11.33 -3.87
CA VAL A 18 4.55 -11.03 -4.91
C VAL A 18 5.31 -10.67 -6.15
N ASP A 19 5.39 -11.61 -7.09
CA ASP A 19 5.90 -11.34 -8.43
C ASP A 19 4.87 -10.45 -9.15
N VAL A 20 4.90 -9.16 -8.81
CA VAL A 20 4.09 -8.16 -9.49
C VAL A 20 4.86 -7.71 -10.72
N GLY A 21 4.24 -7.85 -11.89
CA GLY A 21 4.84 -7.46 -13.17
C GLY A 21 4.88 -5.94 -13.40
N GLY A 22 4.49 -5.13 -12.40
CA GLY A 22 4.49 -3.66 -12.47
C GLY A 22 3.18 -3.03 -12.01
N PHE A 23 2.84 -1.90 -12.60
CA PHE A 23 1.71 -1.06 -12.21
C PHE A 23 0.62 -1.00 -13.28
N ASP A 24 -0.64 -1.16 -12.85
CA ASP A 24 -1.83 -0.96 -13.68
C ASP A 24 -2.25 0.51 -13.65
N TRP A 25 -1.56 1.32 -14.44
CA TRP A 25 -1.86 2.74 -14.61
C TRP A 25 -2.76 3.02 -15.82
N ASP A 26 -3.76 3.87 -15.62
CA ASP A 26 -4.56 4.51 -16.66
C ASP A 26 -4.67 6.02 -16.41
N ALA A 27 -5.28 6.76 -17.33
CA ALA A 27 -5.39 8.22 -17.19
C ALA A 27 -6.16 8.64 -15.93
N HIS A 28 -7.14 7.83 -15.50
CA HIS A 28 -8.00 8.16 -14.38
C HIS A 28 -7.27 8.00 -13.04
N ASN A 29 -6.63 6.85 -12.80
CA ASN A 29 -5.96 6.62 -11.52
C ASN A 29 -4.65 7.41 -11.38
N ARG A 30 -3.94 7.71 -12.49
CA ARG A 30 -2.80 8.64 -12.48
C ARG A 30 -3.23 10.01 -11.95
N THR A 31 -4.24 10.61 -12.59
CA THR A 31 -4.78 11.92 -12.20
C THR A 31 -5.24 11.92 -10.75
N LYS A 32 -5.98 10.89 -10.35
CA LYS A 32 -6.50 10.76 -8.99
C LYS A 32 -5.40 10.65 -7.93
N CYS A 33 -4.34 9.86 -8.20
CA CYS A 33 -3.25 9.69 -7.24
C CYS A 33 -2.37 10.95 -7.14
N GLN A 34 -2.20 11.68 -8.24
CA GLN A 34 -1.43 12.91 -8.27
C GLN A 34 -2.18 14.12 -7.69
N ALA A 35 -3.51 14.04 -7.52
CA ALA A 35 -4.34 15.12 -7.00
C ALA A 35 -3.92 15.62 -5.60
N HIS A 36 -3.19 14.81 -4.83
CA HIS A 36 -2.65 15.16 -3.51
C HIS A 36 -1.15 15.51 -3.52
N GLY A 37 -0.58 15.75 -4.70
CA GLY A 37 0.80 16.21 -4.87
C GLY A 37 1.87 15.12 -4.80
N VAL A 38 1.50 13.84 -4.75
CA VAL A 38 2.45 12.72 -4.79
C VAL A 38 2.76 12.38 -6.24
N ALA A 39 4.04 12.36 -6.61
CA ALA A 39 4.46 11.97 -7.96
C ALA A 39 4.28 10.47 -8.20
N LEU A 40 3.99 10.07 -9.45
CA LEU A 40 3.88 8.65 -9.80
C LEU A 40 5.17 7.88 -9.48
N SER A 41 6.32 8.50 -9.74
CA SER A 41 7.63 7.92 -9.41
C SER A 41 7.83 7.70 -7.91
N GLU A 42 7.27 8.56 -7.05
CA GLU A 42 7.31 8.35 -5.59
C GLU A 42 6.41 7.18 -5.17
N ILE A 43 5.24 7.02 -5.81
CA ILE A 43 4.35 5.89 -5.59
C ILE A 43 5.04 4.59 -6.01
N GLU A 44 5.69 4.58 -7.18
CA GLU A 44 6.39 3.40 -7.66
C GLU A 44 7.60 3.06 -6.77
N ALA A 45 8.39 4.07 -6.40
CA ALA A 45 9.54 3.91 -5.51
C ALA A 45 9.15 3.36 -4.12
N LEU A 46 7.93 3.62 -3.65
CA LEU A 46 7.43 3.02 -2.40
C LEU A 46 7.49 1.49 -2.45
N PHE A 47 7.13 0.88 -3.58
CA PHE A 47 7.09 -0.57 -3.73
C PHE A 47 8.42 -1.18 -4.17
N HIS A 48 9.43 -0.36 -4.47
CA HIS A 48 10.79 -0.81 -4.78
C HIS A 48 11.72 -0.82 -3.55
N GLY A 49 11.25 -0.39 -2.38
CA GLY A 49 12.02 -0.36 -1.14
C GLY A 49 11.24 -0.92 0.05
N PRO A 50 11.75 -0.74 1.28
CA PRO A 50 11.04 -1.13 2.48
C PRO A 50 9.68 -0.43 2.57
N VAL A 51 8.62 -1.24 2.57
CA VAL A 51 7.23 -0.78 2.63
C VAL A 51 6.48 -1.62 3.65
N ASP A 52 5.64 -0.93 4.43
CA ASP A 52 4.74 -1.56 5.38
C ASP A 52 3.35 -1.68 4.75
N ILE A 53 2.82 -2.90 4.72
CA ILE A 53 1.57 -3.23 4.02
C ILE A 53 0.56 -3.85 4.98
N PHE A 54 -0.68 -3.36 4.92
CA PHE A 54 -1.80 -3.80 5.75
C PHE A 54 -3.06 -4.03 4.92
N PRO A 55 -3.86 -5.06 5.21
CA PRO A 55 -5.15 -5.26 4.55
C PRO A 55 -6.16 -4.19 4.99
N ASP A 56 -6.83 -3.57 4.02
CA ASP A 56 -7.94 -2.64 4.26
C ASP A 56 -9.26 -3.40 4.34
N VAL A 57 -9.43 -4.17 5.42
CA VAL A 57 -10.58 -5.06 5.60
C VAL A 57 -11.91 -4.30 5.52
N ALA A 58 -11.96 -3.06 6.00
CA ALA A 58 -13.16 -2.23 5.99
C ALA A 58 -13.65 -1.93 4.56
N HIS A 59 -12.73 -1.77 3.61
CA HIS A 59 -13.06 -1.43 2.22
C HIS A 59 -12.90 -2.60 1.23
N SER A 60 -12.57 -3.80 1.72
CA SER A 60 -12.30 -5.00 0.90
C SER A 60 -13.54 -5.86 0.60
N GLN A 61 -14.74 -5.29 0.66
CA GLN A 61 -16.00 -6.05 0.48
C GLN A 61 -16.24 -6.49 -0.98
N ARG A 62 -15.72 -5.74 -1.95
CA ARG A 62 -15.90 -6.02 -3.40
C ARG A 62 -14.61 -6.35 -4.12
N GLU A 63 -13.51 -5.72 -3.71
CA GLU A 63 -12.18 -5.87 -4.30
C GLU A 63 -11.19 -5.78 -3.14
N GLU A 64 -10.22 -6.69 -3.07
CA GLU A 64 -9.25 -6.71 -1.98
C GLU A 64 -8.38 -5.46 -2.04
N ARG A 65 -8.30 -4.72 -0.93
CA ARG A 65 -7.58 -3.46 -0.83
C ARG A 65 -6.53 -3.52 0.25
N PHE A 66 -5.47 -2.78 0.01
CA PHE A 66 -4.31 -2.72 0.87
C PHE A 66 -3.91 -1.27 1.11
N HIS A 67 -3.40 -1.02 2.31
CA HIS A 67 -2.69 0.20 2.67
C HIS A 67 -1.21 -0.11 2.56
N ALA A 68 -0.48 0.69 1.79
CA ALA A 68 0.97 0.73 1.78
C ALA A 68 1.42 2.09 2.30
N PHE A 69 2.46 2.10 3.12
CA PHE A 69 3.08 3.34 3.56
C PHE A 69 4.57 3.17 3.80
N GLY A 70 5.28 4.28 3.67
CA GLY A 70 6.73 4.33 3.68
C GLY A 70 7.22 5.71 3.25
N ARG A 71 8.53 5.86 3.11
CA ARG A 71 9.19 7.16 2.91
C ARG A 71 10.26 7.13 1.80
N PRO A 72 9.87 6.82 0.54
CA PRO A 72 10.83 6.61 -0.54
C PRO A 72 11.67 7.85 -0.88
N ALA A 73 11.16 9.06 -0.61
CA ALA A 73 11.84 10.34 -0.84
C ALA A 73 11.94 11.19 0.44
N GLY A 74 12.14 10.54 1.61
CA GLY A 74 12.30 11.23 2.90
C GLY A 74 11.00 11.78 3.53
N ARG A 75 9.89 11.82 2.77
CA ARG A 75 8.55 12.14 3.29
C ARG A 75 7.65 10.91 3.25
N HIS A 76 6.91 10.69 4.34
CA HIS A 76 5.96 9.58 4.42
C HIS A 76 4.79 9.77 3.46
N ILE A 77 4.53 8.75 2.65
CA ILE A 77 3.36 8.64 1.80
C ILE A 77 2.50 7.45 2.20
N PHE A 78 1.21 7.58 1.93
CA PHE A 78 0.20 6.57 2.13
C PHE A 78 -0.49 6.29 0.81
N VAL A 79 -0.50 5.03 0.40
CA VAL A 79 -1.07 4.56 -0.86
C VAL A 79 -2.12 3.50 -0.55
N ILE A 80 -3.31 3.70 -1.09
CA ILE A 80 -4.35 2.67 -1.14
C ILE A 80 -4.25 2.03 -2.52
N TYR A 81 -4.15 0.71 -2.57
CA TYR A 81 -4.05 -0.02 -3.82
C TYR A 81 -4.81 -1.34 -3.77
N THR A 82 -4.95 -1.97 -4.93
CA THR A 82 -5.44 -3.33 -5.10
C THR A 82 -4.52 -4.09 -6.06
N LEU A 83 -4.64 -5.42 -6.08
CA LEU A 83 -3.91 -6.28 -7.01
C LEU A 83 -4.84 -6.72 -8.13
N ARG A 84 -4.37 -6.68 -9.38
CA ARG A 84 -5.13 -7.11 -10.56
C ARG A 84 -4.30 -7.99 -11.47
N THR A 85 -4.91 -9.04 -12.01
CA THR A 85 -4.26 -9.87 -13.02
C THR A 85 -4.57 -9.35 -14.42
N ARG A 86 -3.54 -9.07 -15.23
CA ARG A 86 -3.66 -8.70 -16.66
C ARG A 86 -2.59 -9.43 -17.46
N GLY A 87 -2.98 -10.07 -18.56
CA GLY A 87 -2.04 -10.76 -19.45
C GLY A 87 -1.19 -11.84 -18.75
N GLY A 88 -1.71 -12.46 -17.67
CA GLY A 88 -0.97 -13.45 -16.87
C GLY A 88 -0.10 -12.85 -15.75
N HIS A 89 0.02 -11.53 -15.64
CA HIS A 89 0.82 -10.87 -14.61
C HIS A 89 -0.07 -10.25 -13.52
N THR A 90 0.35 -10.36 -12.26
CA THR A 90 -0.24 -9.61 -11.15
C THR A 90 0.32 -8.19 -11.18
N LEU A 91 -0.54 -7.17 -11.13
CA LEU A 91 -0.17 -5.76 -11.19
C LEU A 91 -0.72 -5.02 -9.97
N ILE A 92 0.04 -4.03 -9.51
CA ILE A 92 -0.43 -3.08 -8.49
C ILE A 92 -1.29 -2.04 -9.18
N ARG A 93 -2.55 -1.89 -8.76
CA ARG A 93 -3.41 -0.78 -9.19
C ARG A 93 -3.58 0.22 -8.04
N PRO A 94 -2.87 1.36 -8.09
CA PRO A 94 -3.10 2.43 -7.13
C PRO A 94 -4.50 3.02 -7.28
N ILE A 95 -5.15 3.24 -6.14
CA ILE A 95 -6.51 3.78 -6.01
C ILE A 95 -6.47 5.23 -5.49
N SER A 96 -5.55 5.50 -4.56
CA SER A 96 -5.32 6.81 -3.96
C SER A 96 -3.89 6.88 -3.42
N ALA A 97 -3.27 8.06 -3.47
CA ALA A 97 -1.98 8.33 -2.87
C ALA A 97 -1.99 9.73 -2.23
N ARG A 98 -1.35 9.88 -1.08
CA ARG A 98 -1.21 11.17 -0.39
C ARG A 98 -0.01 11.16 0.53
N TYR A 99 0.48 12.35 0.87
CA TYR A 99 1.41 12.48 2.00
C TYR A 99 0.70 12.23 3.33
N MET A 100 1.39 11.59 4.27
CA MET A 100 0.87 11.37 5.61
C MET A 100 1.02 12.61 6.48
N HIS A 101 0.06 12.83 7.37
CA HIS A 101 0.20 13.81 8.44
C HIS A 101 1.03 13.22 9.59
N ARG A 102 1.72 14.07 10.35
CA ARG A 102 2.60 13.65 11.46
C ARG A 102 1.91 12.73 12.47
N LYS A 103 0.63 12.98 12.79
CA LYS A 103 -0.16 12.14 13.70
C LYS A 103 -0.36 10.73 13.15
N GLU A 104 -0.61 10.61 11.85
CA GLU A 104 -0.78 9.32 11.17
C GLU A 104 0.53 8.55 11.15
N VAL A 105 1.65 9.20 10.81
CA VAL A 105 2.99 8.59 10.85
C VAL A 105 3.26 7.98 12.21
N THR A 106 3.09 8.77 13.28
CA THR A 106 3.29 8.30 14.66
C THR A 106 2.34 7.17 15.05
N TYR A 107 1.11 7.18 14.57
CA TYR A 107 0.17 6.08 14.82
C TYR A 107 0.65 4.78 14.16
N TYR A 108 0.98 4.83 12.87
CA TYR A 108 1.40 3.65 12.13
C TYR A 108 2.77 3.11 12.56
N GLU A 109 3.74 3.97 12.88
CA GLU A 109 5.03 3.56 13.46
C GLU A 109 4.85 2.78 14.77
N LYS A 110 3.88 3.19 15.61
CA LYS A 110 3.55 2.46 16.84
C LYS A 110 2.93 1.09 16.55
N GLU A 111 2.03 1.00 15.56
CA GLU A 111 1.41 -0.27 15.17
C GLU A 111 2.44 -1.25 14.58
N ILE A 112 3.38 -0.76 13.77
CA ILE A 112 4.51 -1.55 13.28
C ILE A 112 5.36 -2.05 14.46
N ALA A 113 5.78 -1.15 15.35
CA ALA A 113 6.64 -1.51 16.49
C ALA A 113 5.99 -2.51 17.46
N LYS A 114 4.65 -2.51 17.60
CA LYS A 114 3.92 -3.54 18.37
C LYS A 114 3.92 -4.89 17.68
N THR A 115 3.94 -4.91 16.34
CA THR A 115 3.93 -6.12 15.55
C THR A 115 5.30 -6.80 15.52
N ASP A 116 6.37 -6.02 15.45
CA ASP A 116 7.77 -6.52 15.44
C ASP A 116 8.24 -7.11 16.78
N LYS A 117 7.61 -6.71 17.89
CA LYS A 117 8.01 -7.14 19.25
C LYS A 117 7.38 -8.47 19.69
N ARG A 118 6.89 -9.28 18.76
CA ARG A 118 6.11 -10.48 19.06
C ARG A 118 6.55 -11.67 18.21
#